data_AF-A0A6J4XA67-F1
#
_entry.id   AF-A0A6J4XA67-F1
#
_cell.length_a   1.000
_cell.length_b   1.000
_cell.length_c   1.000
_cell.angle_alpha   90.00
_cell.angle_beta   90.00
_cell.angle_gamma   90.00
#
_symmetry.space_group_name_H-M   'P 1'
#
loop_
_entity.id
_entity.type
_entity.pdbx_description
1 polymer ?
#
loop_
_entity_poly.entity_id
_entity_poly.type
_entity_poly.pdbx_seq_one_letter_code
_entity_poly.pdbx_strand_id
1 'polypeptide(L)'
;MKNYINNSISVLNDELWNDKQLYKKIEEHGIFENNNVDLTNSKDKAVEKYDRYLKDNGIKIGYSEGAIFLYFDPIYIYLNFKNVLPEEIIEYFKIVAGDISEGFSQDEALMVPWDSIRKKIVRYENYFKKIGNINCPYIINLTKQKIDLYLKAYMIGLANSPIYDHIDEAK
;
A
#
# COMPACT_ATOMS: atom_id res chain seq x y z
N MET A 1 -12.58 -12.11 -7.01
CA MET A 1 -11.15 -11.71 -6.97
C MET A 1 -10.75 -10.98 -5.68
N LYS A 2 -11.53 -9.99 -5.17
CA LYS A 2 -11.30 -9.34 -3.85
C LYS A 2 -11.16 -10.37 -2.70
N ASN A 3 -12.01 -11.40 -2.73
CA ASN A 3 -11.96 -12.51 -1.77
C ASN A 3 -10.82 -13.51 -2.01
N TYR A 4 -10.12 -13.49 -3.14
CA TYR A 4 -9.03 -14.46 -3.36
C TYR A 4 -7.69 -13.86 -2.97
N ILE A 5 -7.33 -12.67 -3.47
CA ILE A 5 -6.02 -12.06 -3.17
C ILE A 5 -5.93 -11.63 -1.70
N ASN A 6 -6.98 -11.02 -1.14
CA ASN A 6 -6.96 -10.64 0.27
C ASN A 6 -7.00 -11.87 1.18
N ASN A 7 -7.70 -12.95 0.79
CA ASN A 7 -7.62 -14.20 1.54
C ASN A 7 -6.22 -14.82 1.42
N SER A 8 -5.58 -14.76 0.25
CA SER A 8 -4.22 -15.27 0.06
C SER A 8 -3.20 -14.50 0.90
N ILE A 9 -3.25 -13.17 0.92
CA ILE A 9 -2.34 -12.36 1.76
C ILE A 9 -2.66 -12.53 3.24
N SER A 10 -3.93 -12.65 3.64
CA SER A 10 -4.29 -12.94 5.03
C SER A 10 -3.74 -14.30 5.47
N VAL A 11 -3.89 -15.34 4.64
CA VAL A 11 -3.34 -16.68 4.93
C VAL A 11 -1.82 -16.63 5.04
N LEU A 12 -1.14 -15.92 4.14
CA LEU A 12 0.32 -15.77 4.21
C LEU A 12 0.78 -14.99 5.46
N ASN A 13 0.00 -13.99 5.89
CA ASN A 13 0.23 -13.30 7.16
C ASN A 13 0.05 -14.25 8.35
N ASP A 14 -1.03 -15.04 8.36
CA ASP A 14 -1.27 -16.03 9.41
C ASP A 14 -0.16 -17.07 9.47
N GLU A 15 0.32 -17.56 8.31
CA GLU A 15 1.47 -18.46 8.22
C GLU A 15 2.74 -17.81 8.78
N LEU A 16 3.04 -16.57 8.39
CA LEU A 16 4.19 -15.82 8.89
C LEU A 16 4.12 -15.61 10.42
N TRP A 17 2.97 -15.22 10.96
CA TRP A 17 2.79 -14.99 12.39
C TRP A 17 2.85 -16.27 13.22
N ASN A 18 2.49 -17.42 12.62
CA ASN A 18 2.60 -18.71 13.27
C ASN A 18 4.02 -19.31 13.18
N ASP A 19 4.81 -18.96 12.16
CA ASP A 19 6.23 -19.32 12.07
C ASP A 19 7.10 -18.36 12.91
N LYS A 20 7.08 -18.57 14.24
CA LYS A 20 7.85 -17.76 15.20
C LYS A 20 9.35 -17.74 14.93
N GLN A 21 9.90 -18.78 14.31
CA GLN A 21 11.33 -18.81 14.00
C GLN A 21 11.65 -17.89 12.83
N LEU A 22 10.89 -17.99 11.74
CA LEU A 22 11.06 -17.11 10.59
C LEU A 22 10.77 -15.64 10.96
N TYR A 23 9.68 -15.40 11.69
CA TYR A 23 9.30 -14.07 12.15
C TYR A 23 10.44 -13.40 12.93
N LYS A 24 10.98 -14.10 13.93
CA LYS A 24 12.11 -13.58 14.73
C LYS A 24 13.35 -13.33 13.89
N LYS A 25 13.66 -14.18 12.92
CA LYS A 25 14.79 -13.95 12.00
C LYS A 25 14.60 -12.70 11.14
N ILE A 26 13.37 -12.41 10.71
CA ILE A 26 13.06 -11.18 9.97
C ILE A 26 13.27 -9.96 10.89
N GLU A 27 12.87 -10.05 12.16
CA GLU A 27 13.16 -8.99 13.16
C GLU A 27 14.66 -8.76 13.37
N GLU A 28 15.45 -9.84 13.48
CA GLU A 28 16.89 -9.75 13.74
C GLU A 28 17.71 -9.27 12.52
N HIS A 29 17.23 -9.54 11.30
CA HIS A 29 17.97 -9.28 10.07
C HIS A 29 17.38 -8.18 9.19
N GLY A 30 16.19 -7.67 9.51
CA GLY A 30 15.52 -6.63 8.74
C GLY A 30 15.98 -5.22 9.08
N ILE A 31 15.99 -4.37 8.06
CA ILE A 31 16.12 -2.92 8.22
C ILE A 31 14.71 -2.32 8.14
N PHE A 32 14.28 -1.67 9.21
CA PHE A 32 12.93 -1.15 9.38
C PHE A 32 12.88 0.34 9.06
N GLU A 33 12.30 0.70 7.92
CA GLU A 33 12.21 2.10 7.45
C GLU A 33 10.88 2.36 6.76
N ASN A 34 10.23 3.49 7.10
CA ASN A 34 9.02 3.97 6.41
C ASN A 34 7.94 2.89 6.23
N ASN A 35 7.63 2.15 7.29
CA ASN A 35 6.69 1.01 7.33
C ASN A 35 7.07 -0.18 6.43
N ASN A 36 8.32 -0.29 6.00
CA ASN A 36 8.84 -1.40 5.22
C ASN A 36 9.94 -2.13 5.98
N VAL A 37 10.13 -3.39 5.63
CA VAL A 37 11.26 -4.20 6.08
C VAL A 37 12.10 -4.55 4.87
N ASP A 38 13.34 -4.05 4.82
CA ASP A 38 14.32 -4.44 3.82
C ASP A 38 15.17 -5.60 4.33
N LEU A 39 15.12 -6.72 3.61
CA LEU A 39 15.87 -7.94 3.88
C LEU A 39 17.06 -8.14 2.94
N THR A 40 17.29 -7.22 1.99
CA THR A 40 18.23 -7.41 0.86
C THR A 40 19.67 -7.66 1.31
N ASN A 41 20.06 -7.17 2.50
CA ASN A 41 21.41 -7.33 3.04
C ASN A 41 21.53 -8.44 4.11
N SER A 42 20.46 -9.20 4.35
CA SER A 42 20.52 -10.35 5.26
C SER A 42 21.49 -11.40 4.73
N LYS A 43 22.25 -12.03 5.63
CA LYS A 43 23.14 -13.17 5.34
C LYS A 43 22.54 -14.51 5.81
N ASP A 44 21.36 -14.49 6.41
CA ASP A 44 20.66 -15.71 6.82
C ASP A 44 19.96 -16.33 5.60
N LYS A 45 20.35 -17.56 5.25
CA LYS A 45 19.85 -18.24 4.05
C LYS A 45 18.34 -18.45 4.05
N ALA A 46 17.71 -18.60 5.22
CA ALA A 46 16.26 -18.78 5.30
C ALA A 46 15.56 -17.45 5.01
N VAL A 47 16.07 -16.35 5.56
CA VAL A 47 15.59 -14.99 5.29
C VAL A 47 15.78 -14.61 3.83
N GLU A 48 16.96 -14.83 3.25
CA GLU A 48 17.23 -14.57 1.82
C GLU A 48 16.30 -15.37 0.89
N LYS A 49 16.07 -16.66 1.20
CA LYS A 49 15.17 -17.51 0.42
C LYS A 49 13.74 -17.02 0.50
N TYR A 50 13.29 -16.60 1.69
CA TYR A 50 11.95 -16.09 1.90
C TYR A 50 11.74 -14.73 1.22
N ASP A 51 12.68 -13.80 1.37
CA ASP A 51 12.66 -12.51 0.67
C ASP A 51 12.55 -12.67 -0.85
N ARG A 52 13.35 -13.58 -1.43
CA ARG A 52 13.25 -13.90 -2.86
C ARG A 52 11.89 -14.47 -3.23
N TYR A 53 11.37 -15.43 -2.46
CA TYR A 53 10.04 -15.99 -2.69
C TYR A 53 8.95 -14.91 -2.70
N LEU A 54 8.99 -13.96 -1.77
CA LEU A 54 8.02 -12.87 -1.73
C LEU A 54 8.16 -11.95 -2.94
N LYS A 55 9.38 -11.52 -3.27
CA LYS A 55 9.67 -10.64 -4.41
C LYS A 55 9.26 -11.27 -5.75
N ASP A 56 9.53 -12.56 -5.93
CA ASP A 56 9.16 -13.33 -7.13
C ASP A 56 7.63 -13.45 -7.30
N ASN A 57 6.87 -13.21 -6.23
CA ASN A 57 5.40 -13.26 -6.23
C ASN A 57 4.75 -11.87 -6.05
N GLY A 58 5.53 -10.79 -6.11
CA GLY A 58 5.01 -9.44 -5.95
C GLY A 58 4.47 -9.14 -4.56
N ILE A 59 5.12 -9.67 -3.53
CA ILE A 59 4.78 -9.45 -2.12
C ILE A 59 5.93 -8.69 -1.46
N LYS A 60 5.57 -7.72 -0.62
CA LYS A 60 6.48 -6.95 0.23
C LYS A 60 6.19 -7.19 1.70
N ILE A 61 7.21 -6.92 2.50
CA ILE A 61 7.13 -6.96 3.96
C ILE A 61 6.98 -5.53 4.47
N GLY A 62 5.92 -5.30 5.23
CA GLY A 62 5.62 -4.08 5.94
C GLY A 62 5.84 -4.24 7.44
N TYR A 63 5.95 -3.10 8.12
CA TYR A 63 6.01 -3.03 9.57
C TYR A 63 5.17 -1.85 10.06
N SER A 64 4.27 -2.09 10.99
CA SER A 64 3.44 -1.05 11.60
C SER A 64 3.04 -1.52 13.00
N GLU A 65 2.96 -0.59 13.95
CA GLU A 65 2.46 -0.87 15.31
C GLU A 65 3.16 -2.04 16.01
N GLY A 66 4.45 -2.25 15.76
CA GLY A 66 5.20 -3.35 16.37
C GLY A 66 5.07 -4.69 15.65
N ALA A 67 4.30 -4.78 14.56
CA ALA A 67 4.02 -6.02 13.85
C ALA A 67 4.56 -5.99 12.41
N ILE A 68 5.22 -7.08 12.02
CA ILE A 68 5.57 -7.36 10.62
C ILE A 68 4.34 -7.93 9.92
N PHE A 69 4.07 -7.48 8.71
CA PHE A 69 2.99 -8.01 7.88
C PHE A 69 3.40 -8.08 6.40
N LEU A 70 2.70 -8.89 5.64
CA LEU A 70 2.85 -9.03 4.20
C LEU A 70 1.77 -8.23 3.49
N TYR A 71 2.15 -7.57 2.40
CA TYR A 71 1.23 -6.87 1.54
C TYR A 71 1.64 -6.96 0.08
N PHE A 72 0.69 -6.76 -0.81
CA PHE A 72 0.93 -6.84 -2.25
C PHE A 72 1.74 -5.64 -2.76
N ASP A 73 2.73 -5.90 -3.61
CA ASP A 73 3.50 -4.88 -4.31
C ASP A 73 2.83 -4.52 -5.65
N PRO A 74 2.10 -3.40 -5.76
CA PRO A 74 1.45 -3.02 -7.01
C PRO A 74 2.46 -2.69 -8.13
N ILE A 75 3.72 -2.40 -7.79
CA ILE A 75 4.79 -2.19 -8.78
C ILE A 75 5.07 -3.49 -9.55
N TYR A 76 4.94 -4.64 -8.89
CA TYR A 76 5.16 -5.94 -9.51
C TYR A 76 4.26 -6.17 -10.73
N ILE A 77 2.97 -5.78 -10.64
CA ILE A 77 2.05 -5.90 -11.77
C ILE A 77 2.47 -5.01 -12.94
N TYR A 78 2.80 -3.76 -12.64
CA TYR A 78 3.25 -2.82 -13.65
C TYR A 78 4.51 -3.32 -14.37
N LEU A 79 5.51 -3.84 -13.65
CA LEU A 79 6.76 -4.27 -14.26
C LEU A 79 6.62 -5.57 -15.08
N ASN A 80 5.86 -6.54 -14.56
CA ASN A 80 5.79 -7.89 -15.15
C ASN A 80 4.65 -8.08 -16.16
N PHE A 81 3.56 -7.32 -16.04
CA PHE A 81 2.34 -7.55 -16.84
C PHE A 81 1.97 -6.38 -17.76
N LYS A 82 2.79 -5.32 -17.83
CA LYS A 82 2.56 -4.16 -18.72
C LYS A 82 2.34 -4.49 -20.20
N ASN A 83 2.89 -5.60 -20.67
CA ASN A 83 2.80 -5.97 -22.08
C ASN A 83 1.60 -6.89 -22.40
N VAL A 84 0.86 -7.33 -21.38
CA VAL A 84 -0.25 -8.29 -21.55
C VAL A 84 -1.58 -7.76 -21.03
N LEU A 85 -1.58 -6.76 -20.15
CA LEU A 85 -2.79 -6.13 -19.65
C LEU A 85 -3.19 -4.94 -20.53
N PRO A 86 -4.50 -4.64 -20.62
CA PRO A 86 -4.99 -3.40 -21.21
C PRO A 86 -4.28 -2.16 -20.65
N GLU A 87 -4.01 -1.18 -21.51
CA GLU A 87 -3.26 0.03 -21.17
C GLU A 87 -3.87 0.76 -19.97
N GLU A 88 -5.19 0.79 -19.88
CA GLU A 88 -5.88 1.50 -18.83
C GLU A 88 -5.74 0.81 -17.47
N ILE A 89 -5.61 -0.53 -17.44
CA ILE A 89 -5.28 -1.28 -16.21
C ILE A 89 -3.83 -0.98 -15.80
N ILE A 90 -2.92 -0.87 -16.77
CA ILE A 90 -1.53 -0.50 -16.51
C ILE A 90 -1.40 0.93 -15.99
N GLU A 91 -2.19 1.88 -16.52
CA GLU A 91 -2.25 3.25 -16.03
C GLU A 91 -2.66 3.29 -14.55
N TYR A 92 -3.61 2.44 -14.10
CA TYR A 92 -3.96 2.33 -12.68
C TYR A 92 -2.76 1.94 -11.82
N PHE A 93 -2.07 0.84 -12.17
CA PHE A 93 -0.93 0.38 -11.38
C PHE A 93 0.23 1.38 -11.38
N LYS A 94 0.40 2.13 -12.48
CA LYS A 94 1.35 3.25 -12.54
C LYS A 94 0.98 4.38 -11.57
N ILE A 95 -0.31 4.75 -11.51
CA ILE A 95 -0.82 5.75 -10.55
C ILE A 95 -0.57 5.29 -9.12
N VAL A 96 -0.94 4.05 -8.78
CA VAL A 96 -0.76 3.48 -7.44
C VAL A 96 0.72 3.40 -7.05
N ALA A 97 1.60 2.99 -7.96
CA ALA A 97 3.04 2.96 -7.72
C ALA A 97 3.60 4.34 -7.36
N GLY A 98 3.20 5.37 -8.10
CA GLY A 98 3.59 6.76 -7.79
C GLY A 98 3.02 7.25 -6.46
N ASP A 99 1.78 6.85 -6.15
CA ASP A 99 1.08 7.21 -4.91
C ASP A 99 1.78 6.63 -3.66
N ILE A 100 2.23 5.37 -3.73
CA ILE A 100 3.02 4.73 -2.67
C ILE A 100 4.36 5.43 -2.49
N SER A 101 5.05 5.76 -3.58
CA SER A 101 6.34 6.46 -3.51
C SER A 101 6.23 7.86 -2.93
N GLU A 102 5.12 8.56 -3.17
CA GLU A 102 4.85 9.89 -2.61
C GLU A 102 4.41 9.81 -1.14
N GLY A 103 3.85 8.69 -0.71
CA GLY A 103 3.26 8.52 0.61
C GLY A 103 1.87 9.16 0.74
N PHE A 104 1.27 9.00 1.91
CA PHE A 104 -0.01 9.62 2.27
C PHE A 104 -0.11 9.87 3.77
N SER A 105 -0.22 8.81 4.57
CA SER A 105 -0.40 8.91 6.02
C SER A 105 0.35 7.80 6.76
N GLN A 106 0.70 8.05 8.02
CA GLN A 106 1.27 7.08 8.96
C GLN A 106 0.66 7.32 10.33
N ASP A 107 0.14 6.27 10.97
CA ASP A 107 -0.56 6.36 12.26
C ASP A 107 -1.60 7.50 12.28
N GLU A 108 -2.46 7.53 11.26
CA GLU A 108 -3.46 8.59 11.03
C GLU A 108 -2.92 10.04 11.01
N ALA A 109 -1.61 10.23 10.90
CA ALA A 109 -0.98 11.52 10.66
C ALA A 109 -0.69 11.69 9.16
N LEU A 110 -0.87 12.89 8.64
CA LEU A 110 -0.62 13.21 7.25
C LEU A 110 0.90 13.39 7.03
N MET A 111 1.45 12.62 6.10
CA MET A 111 2.89 12.60 5.82
C MET A 111 3.28 13.45 4.60
N VAL A 112 2.29 14.05 3.94
CA VAL A 112 2.46 14.84 2.71
C VAL A 112 1.78 16.19 2.84
N PRO A 113 2.19 17.22 2.09
CA PRO A 113 1.47 18.50 2.07
C PRO A 113 0.02 18.35 1.58
N TRP A 114 -0.89 19.21 2.07
CA TRP A 114 -2.30 19.23 1.62
C TRP A 114 -2.46 19.37 0.09
N ASP A 115 -1.59 20.13 -0.57
CA ASP A 115 -1.61 20.24 -2.04
C ASP A 115 -1.28 18.92 -2.77
N SER A 116 -0.50 18.04 -2.14
CA SER A 116 -0.29 16.67 -2.66
C SER A 116 -1.59 15.86 -2.62
N ILE A 117 -2.41 15.99 -1.57
CA ILE A 117 -3.73 15.33 -1.52
C ILE A 117 -4.63 15.84 -2.65
N ARG A 118 -4.70 17.16 -2.85
CA ARG A 118 -5.45 17.77 -3.95
C ARG A 118 -5.01 17.21 -5.31
N LYS A 119 -3.69 17.11 -5.55
CA LYS A 119 -3.14 16.53 -6.78
C LYS A 119 -3.50 15.05 -6.94
N LYS A 120 -3.48 14.25 -5.86
CA LYS A 120 -3.92 12.85 -5.87
C LYS A 120 -5.41 12.75 -6.25
N ILE A 121 -6.30 13.55 -5.65
CA ILE A 121 -7.74 13.59 -5.99
C ILE A 121 -7.93 13.83 -7.48
N VAL A 122 -7.36 14.92 -8.01
CA VAL A 122 -7.47 15.28 -9.44
C VAL A 122 -6.93 14.17 -10.36
N ARG A 123 -5.82 13.52 -9.98
CA ARG A 123 -5.25 12.40 -10.73
C ARG A 123 -6.23 11.22 -10.82
N TYR A 124 -6.81 10.81 -9.69
CA TYR A 124 -7.75 9.69 -9.67
C TYR A 124 -9.10 10.04 -10.34
N GLU A 125 -9.59 11.27 -10.21
CA GLU A 125 -10.81 11.71 -10.93
C GLU A 125 -10.62 11.71 -12.44
N ASN A 126 -9.47 12.21 -12.92
CA ASN A 126 -9.16 12.21 -14.35
C ASN A 126 -9.01 10.78 -14.88
N TYR A 127 -8.35 9.91 -14.12
CA TYR A 127 -8.29 8.49 -14.45
C TYR A 127 -9.69 7.86 -14.48
N PHE A 128 -10.52 8.13 -13.48
CA PHE A 128 -11.89 7.61 -13.38
C PHE A 128 -12.75 7.98 -14.61
N LYS A 129 -12.61 9.21 -15.12
CA LYS A 129 -13.31 9.65 -16.34
C LYS A 129 -12.88 8.89 -17.59
N LYS A 130 -11.60 8.51 -17.70
CA LYS A 130 -11.07 7.74 -18.84
C LYS A 130 -11.58 6.30 -18.85
N ILE A 131 -11.72 5.70 -17.67
CA ILE A 131 -12.02 4.27 -17.54
C ILE A 131 -13.50 3.90 -17.58
N GLY A 132 -14.39 4.85 -17.86
CA GLY A 132 -15.84 4.65 -17.85
C GLY A 132 -16.35 3.50 -18.73
N ASN A 133 -15.57 3.07 -19.72
CA ASN A 133 -15.92 1.99 -20.64
C ASN A 133 -15.17 0.66 -20.37
N ILE A 134 -14.31 0.60 -19.36
CA ILE A 134 -13.58 -0.63 -19.07
C ILE A 134 -14.51 -1.62 -18.37
N ASN A 135 -14.56 -2.85 -18.88
CA ASN A 135 -15.19 -3.97 -18.19
C ASN A 135 -14.27 -4.52 -17.07
N CYS A 136 -13.87 -3.67 -16.13
CA CYS A 136 -13.10 -4.04 -14.95
C CYS A 136 -13.69 -3.39 -13.69
N PRO A 137 -14.81 -3.91 -13.16
CA PRO A 137 -15.46 -3.36 -11.97
C PRO A 137 -14.53 -3.27 -10.75
N TYR A 138 -13.51 -4.12 -10.69
CA TYR A 138 -12.54 -4.12 -9.60
C TYR A 138 -11.71 -2.83 -9.56
N ILE A 139 -11.09 -2.44 -10.67
CA ILE A 139 -10.27 -1.21 -10.76
C ILE A 139 -11.14 0.04 -10.59
N ILE A 140 -12.35 0.02 -11.14
CA ILE A 140 -13.35 1.09 -10.94
C ILE A 140 -13.62 1.29 -9.45
N ASN A 141 -13.87 0.20 -8.70
CA ASN A 141 -14.15 0.28 -7.27
C ASN A 141 -12.95 0.73 -6.43
N LEU A 142 -11.73 0.28 -6.76
CA LEU A 142 -10.53 0.74 -6.06
C LEU A 142 -10.27 2.23 -6.32
N THR A 143 -10.48 2.69 -7.56
CA THR A 143 -10.34 4.10 -7.93
C THR A 143 -11.31 4.97 -7.12
N LYS A 144 -12.58 4.56 -6.99
CA LYS A 144 -13.56 5.27 -6.15
C LYS A 144 -13.14 5.31 -4.68
N GLN A 145 -12.69 4.19 -4.11
CA GLN A 145 -12.22 4.15 -2.73
C GLN A 145 -11.04 5.10 -2.48
N LYS A 146 -10.14 5.24 -3.45
CA LYS A 146 -9.03 6.20 -3.37
C LYS A 146 -9.51 7.65 -3.42
N ILE A 147 -10.44 7.97 -4.32
CA ILE A 147 -11.08 9.30 -4.38
C ILE A 147 -11.75 9.62 -3.04
N ASP A 148 -12.57 8.71 -2.52
CA ASP A 148 -13.27 8.89 -1.25
C ASP A 148 -12.31 9.09 -0.07
N LEU A 149 -11.23 8.29 -0.01
CA LEU A 149 -10.21 8.41 1.02
C LEU A 149 -9.55 9.79 1.00
N TYR A 150 -9.08 10.22 -0.17
CA TYR A 150 -8.40 11.51 -0.28
C TYR A 150 -9.33 12.70 -0.11
N LEU A 151 -10.57 12.63 -0.60
CA LEU A 151 -11.57 13.67 -0.37
C LEU A 151 -11.89 13.81 1.12
N LYS A 152 -12.11 12.70 1.83
CA LYS A 152 -12.33 12.73 3.28
C LYS A 152 -11.14 13.39 3.99
N ALA A 153 -9.94 12.91 3.73
CA ALA A 153 -8.74 13.49 4.33
C ALA A 153 -8.61 14.99 4.02
N TYR A 154 -8.85 15.41 2.77
CA TYR A 154 -8.77 16.80 2.36
C TYR A 154 -9.84 17.69 2.98
N MET A 155 -11.04 17.17 3.25
CA MET A 155 -12.16 17.94 3.78
C MET A 155 -12.15 18.08 5.30
N ILE A 156 -11.76 17.02 6.02
CA ILE A 156 -11.88 16.96 7.48
C ILE A 156 -10.57 16.64 8.19
N GLY A 157 -9.50 16.36 7.45
CA GLY A 157 -8.23 15.90 7.99
C GLY A 157 -8.23 14.42 8.36
N LEU A 158 -7.20 14.04 9.10
CA LEU A 158 -7.04 12.73 9.73
C LEU A 158 -7.00 12.90 11.25
N ALA A 159 -7.13 11.83 12.04
CA ALA A 159 -7.21 11.96 13.50
C ALA A 159 -6.00 12.68 14.11
N ASN A 160 -4.79 12.34 13.65
CA ASN A 160 -3.54 12.95 14.13
C ASN A 160 -3.07 14.09 13.22
N SER A 161 -3.90 14.53 12.27
CA SER A 161 -3.65 15.69 11.40
C SER A 161 -4.99 16.32 10.99
N PRO A 162 -5.74 16.86 11.96
CA PRO A 162 -7.02 17.50 11.67
C PRO A 162 -6.80 18.77 10.85
N ILE A 163 -7.78 19.13 10.05
CA ILE A 163 -7.73 20.38 9.27
C ILE A 163 -8.14 21.61 10.09
N TYR A 164 -8.75 21.38 11.25
CA TYR A 164 -9.15 22.38 12.23
C TYR A 164 -8.40 22.12 13.53
N ASP A 165 -8.04 23.19 14.23
CA ASP A 165 -7.55 23.05 15.60
C ASP A 165 -8.65 22.39 16.44
N HIS A 166 -8.26 21.45 17.31
CA HIS A 166 -9.16 21.01 18.36
C HIS A 166 -9.53 22.25 19.16
N ILE A 167 -10.81 22.63 19.14
CA ILE A 167 -11.31 23.58 20.11
C ILE A 167 -11.24 22.84 21.44
N ASP A 168 -10.13 23.02 22.15
CA ASP A 168 -10.01 22.56 23.53
C ASP A 168 -11.19 23.19 24.26
N GLU A 169 -12.15 22.36 24.68
CA GLU A 169 -13.15 22.79 25.65
C GLU A 169 -12.38 23.23 26.89
N ALA A 170 -12.28 24.55 27.07
CA ALA A 170 -11.68 25.17 28.23
C ALA A 170 -12.31 24.54 29.48
N LYS A 171 -11.48 23.82 30.23
CA LYS A 171 -11.79 23.36 31.59
C LYS A 171 -11.76 24.54 32.56
#